data_AF-E0IDD4-F1
#
_entry.id   AF-E0IDD4-F1
#
_cell.length_a   1.000
_cell.length_b   1.000
_cell.length_c   1.000
_cell.angle_alpha   90.00
_cell.angle_beta   90.00
_cell.angle_gamma   90.00
#
_symmetry.space_group_name_H-M   'P 1'
#
loop_
_entity.id
_entity.type
_entity.pdbx_description
1 polymer ?
#
loop_
_entity_poly.entity_id
_entity_poly.type
_entity_poly.pdbx_seq_one_letter_code
_entity_poly.pdbx_strand_id
1 'polypeptide(L)'
;MLHGRRYLLFSTLMISIAITGSGCGGGSGKYDNKMKVQNYGHDGYMGLTNTNPNLPNSPNSLTIKSDTDFVGEKLRGLKGIQRSRVTIDGSSMHVRIDPDPSLNAAQRARLQSEATAIVQKNMPRYDVHVTVVH
;
A
#
# COMPACT_ATOMS: atom_id res chain seq x y z
N MET A 1 34.55 -28.39 -70.83
CA MET A 1 34.00 -27.48 -69.80
C MET A 1 32.71 -28.06 -69.21
N LEU A 2 32.79 -28.97 -68.24
CA LEU A 2 31.60 -29.55 -67.57
C LEU A 2 31.93 -30.18 -66.21
N HIS A 3 32.97 -29.69 -65.52
CA HIS A 3 33.37 -30.18 -64.19
C HIS A 3 33.08 -29.18 -63.06
N GLY A 4 32.77 -27.91 -63.36
CA GLY A 4 32.52 -26.86 -62.36
C GLY A 4 31.13 -26.85 -61.72
N ARG A 5 30.17 -27.65 -62.23
CA ARG A 5 28.78 -27.67 -61.74
C ARG A 5 28.46 -28.87 -60.82
N ARG A 6 29.45 -29.73 -60.55
CA ARG A 6 29.33 -30.86 -59.60
C ARG A 6 30.01 -30.55 -58.26
N TYR A 7 31.04 -29.70 -58.23
CA TYR A 7 31.64 -29.23 -56.98
C TYR A 7 30.82 -28.13 -56.28
N LEU A 8 29.91 -27.47 -56.99
CA LEU A 8 28.97 -26.49 -56.42
C LEU A 8 27.78 -27.15 -55.69
N LEU A 9 27.59 -28.47 -55.84
CA LEU A 9 26.62 -29.26 -55.07
C LEU A 9 27.26 -30.01 -53.89
N PHE A 10 28.59 -30.09 -53.83
CA PHE A 10 29.31 -30.63 -52.68
C PHE A 10 29.79 -29.55 -51.70
N SER A 11 29.84 -28.26 -52.10
CA SER A 11 30.16 -27.16 -51.19
C SER A 11 28.97 -26.68 -50.33
N THR A 12 27.74 -27.08 -50.66
CA THR A 12 26.53 -26.76 -49.89
C THR A 12 26.14 -27.84 -48.87
N LEU A 13 26.75 -29.02 -48.93
CA LEU A 13 26.50 -30.12 -47.97
C LEU A 13 27.47 -30.10 -46.76
N MET A 14 28.50 -29.26 -46.79
CA MET A 14 29.52 -29.12 -45.72
C MET A 14 29.44 -27.77 -44.97
N ILE A 15 28.31 -27.05 -45.09
CA ILE A 15 28.00 -25.87 -44.25
C ILE A 15 26.78 -26.11 -43.34
N SER A 16 26.09 -27.24 -43.50
CA SER A 16 24.93 -27.63 -42.69
C SER A 16 25.28 -28.41 -41.41
N ILE A 17 26.56 -28.67 -41.12
CA ILE A 17 27.01 -29.42 -39.92
C ILE A 17 27.57 -28.50 -38.82
N ALA A 18 27.67 -27.18 -39.05
CA ALA A 18 28.25 -26.24 -38.10
C ALA A 18 27.24 -25.53 -37.16
N ILE A 19 26.00 -26.03 -37.01
CA ILE A 19 24.99 -25.41 -36.10
C ILE A 19 24.52 -26.37 -34.98
N THR A 20 25.07 -27.57 -34.85
CA THR A 20 24.68 -28.49 -33.75
C THR A 20 25.36 -28.20 -32.40
N GLY A 21 25.80 -26.95 -32.18
CA GLY A 21 26.52 -26.50 -30.98
C GLY A 21 25.71 -25.62 -30.02
N SER A 22 24.38 -25.57 -30.11
CA SER A 22 23.54 -24.83 -29.16
C SER A 22 23.22 -25.68 -27.94
N GLY A 23 24.02 -25.48 -26.90
CA GLY A 23 23.88 -25.88 -25.49
C GLY A 23 22.65 -26.69 -25.07
N CYS A 24 22.86 -27.97 -24.79
CA CYS A 24 22.15 -28.68 -23.73
C CYS A 24 22.96 -28.51 -22.44
N GLY A 25 22.55 -27.57 -21.60
CA GLY A 25 23.19 -27.28 -20.32
C GLY A 25 22.63 -26.02 -19.65
N GLY A 26 21.45 -26.13 -19.03
CA GLY A 26 20.97 -25.15 -18.04
C GLY A 26 19.84 -24.21 -18.48
N GLY A 27 18.71 -24.77 -18.93
CA GLY A 27 17.52 -23.96 -19.23
C GLY A 27 16.24 -24.78 -19.43
N SER A 28 16.15 -25.96 -18.81
CA SER A 28 14.95 -26.79 -18.83
C SER A 28 13.92 -26.22 -17.85
N GLY A 29 13.27 -25.13 -18.23
CA GLY A 29 12.00 -24.70 -17.65
C GLY A 29 10.94 -25.72 -18.02
N LYS A 30 10.92 -26.86 -17.31
CA LYS A 30 9.84 -27.84 -17.39
C LYS A 30 8.54 -27.08 -17.12
N TYR A 31 7.74 -26.86 -18.16
CA TYR A 31 6.32 -26.60 -18.03
C TYR A 31 5.70 -27.90 -17.51
N ASP A 32 5.86 -28.08 -16.21
CA ASP A 32 5.13 -29.02 -15.40
C ASP A 32 3.65 -28.82 -15.71
N ASN A 33 2.87 -29.90 -15.76
CA ASN A 33 1.41 -29.90 -15.94
C ASN A 33 0.74 -29.35 -14.68
N LYS A 34 1.10 -28.12 -14.36
CA LYS A 34 0.45 -27.20 -13.46
C LYS A 34 0.11 -26.04 -14.37
N MET A 35 -0.90 -26.24 -15.22
CA MET A 35 -1.95 -25.23 -15.24
C MET A 35 -2.38 -25.10 -13.78
N LYS A 36 -1.64 -24.30 -13.01
CA LYS A 36 -2.25 -23.50 -11.98
C LYS A 36 -3.23 -22.70 -12.79
N VAL A 37 -4.44 -23.25 -12.95
CA VAL A 37 -5.65 -22.47 -12.85
C VAL A 37 -5.25 -21.37 -11.88
N GLN A 38 -5.17 -20.14 -12.38
CA GLN A 38 -5.18 -19.02 -11.47
C GLN A 38 -6.53 -19.18 -10.77
N ASN A 39 -6.51 -19.99 -9.73
CA ASN A 39 -7.41 -19.84 -8.64
C ASN A 39 -7.08 -18.40 -8.28
N TYR A 40 -7.97 -17.50 -8.68
CA TYR A 40 -8.24 -16.33 -7.87
C TYR A 40 -8.01 -16.81 -6.46
N GLY A 41 -7.07 -16.16 -5.77
CA GLY A 41 -6.79 -16.54 -4.39
C GLY A 41 -8.13 -16.74 -3.72
N HIS A 42 -8.21 -17.59 -2.72
CA HIS A 42 -9.44 -17.70 -1.96
C HIS A 42 -9.78 -16.37 -1.21
N ASP A 43 -9.46 -15.19 -1.75
CA ASP A 43 -10.18 -13.95 -1.54
C ASP A 43 -11.55 -14.05 -2.24
N GLY A 44 -12.38 -14.97 -1.75
CA GLY A 44 -13.84 -14.98 -1.97
C GLY A 44 -14.50 -13.73 -1.37
N TYR A 45 -13.95 -12.56 -1.64
CA TYR A 45 -14.36 -11.25 -1.18
C TYR A 45 -14.65 -10.35 -2.38
N MET A 46 -15.37 -10.90 -3.36
CA MET A 46 -16.34 -10.13 -4.13
C MET A 46 -17.44 -9.62 -3.18
N GLY A 47 -17.14 -8.62 -2.36
CA GLY A 47 -18.13 -7.85 -1.61
C GLY A 47 -18.28 -8.13 -0.11
N LEU A 48 -17.40 -8.91 0.52
CA LEU A 48 -17.49 -9.16 1.96
C LEU A 48 -16.17 -8.92 2.70
N THR A 49 -15.41 -7.87 2.41
CA THR A 49 -14.32 -7.46 3.31
C THR A 49 -14.92 -6.99 4.65
N ASN A 50 -15.36 -7.95 5.47
CA ASN A 50 -15.66 -7.80 6.89
C ASN A 50 -14.32 -7.84 7.62
N THR A 51 -13.45 -6.86 7.34
CA THR A 51 -12.31 -6.63 8.22
C THR A 51 -12.87 -5.94 9.45
N ASN A 52 -13.07 -6.70 10.52
CA ASN A 52 -13.24 -6.13 11.84
C ASN A 52 -12.02 -5.24 12.12
N PRO A 53 -12.16 -3.90 12.17
CA PRO A 53 -11.03 -2.98 12.32
C PRO A 53 -10.30 -3.17 13.66
N ASN A 54 -10.91 -3.85 14.64
CA ASN A 54 -10.28 -4.23 15.91
C ASN A 54 -9.31 -5.42 15.80
N LEU A 55 -9.19 -6.10 14.66
CA LEU A 55 -8.19 -7.16 14.49
C LEU A 55 -6.79 -6.56 14.34
N PRO A 56 -5.82 -6.89 15.22
CA PRO A 56 -4.49 -6.26 15.25
C PRO A 56 -3.70 -6.35 13.94
N ASN A 57 -3.95 -7.39 13.12
CA ASN A 57 -3.24 -7.67 11.87
C ASN A 57 -4.09 -7.45 10.61
N SER A 58 -5.10 -6.58 10.67
CA SER A 58 -5.84 -6.23 9.45
C SER A 58 -5.14 -5.10 8.66
N PRO A 59 -5.21 -5.09 7.32
CA PRO A 59 -4.69 -3.98 6.52
C PRO A 59 -5.27 -2.62 6.95
N ASN A 60 -6.53 -2.62 7.39
CA ASN A 60 -7.22 -1.44 7.90
C ASN A 60 -6.68 -0.99 9.26
N SER A 61 -6.34 -1.91 10.19
CA SER A 61 -5.81 -1.53 11.51
C SER A 61 -4.42 -0.88 11.41
N LEU A 62 -3.57 -1.35 10.49
CA LEU A 62 -2.27 -0.73 10.22
C LEU A 62 -2.43 0.70 9.69
N THR A 63 -3.40 0.90 8.80
CA THR A 63 -3.71 2.21 8.22
C THR A 63 -4.25 3.15 9.29
N ILE A 64 -5.25 2.72 10.06
CA ILE A 64 -5.83 3.48 11.18
C ILE A 64 -4.75 3.92 12.16
N LYS A 65 -3.86 2.99 12.57
CA LYS A 65 -2.75 3.32 13.46
C LYS A 65 -1.88 4.43 12.88
N SER A 66 -1.47 4.28 11.61
CA SER A 66 -0.63 5.28 10.94
C SER A 66 -1.28 6.67 10.87
N ASP A 67 -2.60 6.75 10.66
CA ASP A 67 -3.31 8.03 10.62
C ASP A 67 -3.42 8.65 12.02
N THR A 68 -3.73 7.83 13.02
CA THR A 68 -3.83 8.31 14.41
C THR A 68 -2.50 8.82 14.93
N ASP A 69 -1.40 8.13 14.59
CA ASP A 69 -0.04 8.54 14.93
C ASP A 69 0.32 9.86 14.23
N PHE A 70 0.05 9.96 12.92
CA PHE A 70 0.29 11.18 12.14
C PHE A 70 -0.50 12.38 12.68
N VAL A 71 -1.79 12.22 12.99
CA VAL A 71 -2.61 13.30 13.58
C VAL A 71 -2.08 13.67 14.95
N GLY A 72 -1.71 12.68 15.77
CA GLY A 72 -1.08 12.93 17.07
C GLY A 72 0.18 13.78 16.95
N GLU A 73 1.04 13.49 15.97
CA GLU A 73 2.24 14.30 15.71
C GLU A 73 1.91 15.74 15.28
N LYS A 74 0.90 15.94 14.41
CA LYS A 74 0.47 17.29 14.02
C LYS A 74 -0.08 18.09 15.20
N LEU A 75 -0.86 17.45 16.06
CA LEU A 75 -1.43 18.10 17.25
C LEU A 75 -0.37 18.40 18.31
N ARG A 76 0.68 17.59 18.44
CA ARG A 76 1.81 17.89 19.35
C ARG A 76 2.56 19.18 18.98
N GLY A 77 2.45 19.64 17.73
CA GLY A 77 3.01 20.93 17.30
C GLY A 77 2.21 22.14 17.79
N LEU A 78 0.96 21.94 18.24
CA LEU A 78 0.11 23.02 18.75
C LEU A 78 0.43 23.30 20.22
N LYS A 79 0.61 24.59 20.53
CA LYS A 79 0.77 25.04 21.92
C LYS A 79 -0.56 24.96 22.66
N GLY A 80 -0.51 24.62 23.94
CA GLY A 80 -1.69 24.59 24.80
C GLY A 80 -2.48 23.27 24.77
N ILE A 81 -1.95 22.22 24.14
CA ILE A 81 -2.43 20.84 24.25
C ILE A 81 -1.58 20.12 25.29
N GLN A 82 -2.21 19.62 26.35
CA GLN A 82 -1.53 18.75 27.32
C GLN A 82 -1.56 17.29 26.83
N ARG A 83 -2.71 16.86 26.32
CA ARG A 83 -2.90 15.50 25.81
C ARG A 83 -3.92 15.51 24.66
N SER A 84 -3.71 14.62 23.70
CA SER A 84 -4.68 14.37 22.62
C SER A 84 -4.93 12.87 22.50
N ARG A 85 -6.17 12.52 22.18
CA ARG A 85 -6.57 11.15 21.85
C ARG A 85 -7.32 11.18 20.54
N VAL A 86 -6.92 10.30 19.62
CA VAL A 86 -7.56 10.13 18.32
C VAL A 86 -8.19 8.75 18.28
N THR A 87 -9.44 8.69 17.86
CA THR A 87 -10.18 7.45 17.62
C THR A 87 -10.82 7.53 16.25
N ILE A 88 -10.80 6.44 15.50
CA ILE A 88 -11.42 6.35 14.18
C ILE A 88 -12.51 5.28 14.25
N ASP A 89 -13.71 5.63 13.81
CA ASP A 89 -14.85 4.72 13.68
C ASP A 89 -15.40 4.84 12.25
N GLY A 90 -15.08 3.86 11.41
CA GLY A 90 -15.43 3.89 9.99
C GLY A 90 -14.85 5.11 9.28
N SER A 91 -15.72 5.99 8.76
CA SER A 91 -15.36 7.26 8.13
C SER A 91 -15.21 8.42 9.12
N SER A 92 -15.61 8.25 10.38
CA SER A 92 -15.56 9.31 11.38
C SER A 92 -14.23 9.29 12.14
N MET A 93 -13.58 10.45 12.25
CA MET A 93 -12.39 10.65 13.08
C MET A 93 -12.73 11.55 14.27
N HIS A 94 -12.65 11.00 15.47
CA HIS A 94 -12.88 11.72 16.72
C HIS A 94 -11.56 12.09 17.37
N VAL A 95 -11.34 13.39 17.55
CA VAL A 95 -10.17 13.94 18.22
C VAL A 95 -10.62 14.58 19.52
N ARG A 96 -10.17 14.01 20.64
CA ARG A 96 -10.35 14.58 21.97
C ARG A 96 -9.07 15.28 22.39
N ILE A 97 -9.17 16.56 22.72
CA ILE A 97 -8.06 17.39 23.16
C ILE A 97 -8.28 17.76 24.63
N ASP A 98 -7.30 17.41 25.46
CA ASP A 98 -7.16 17.88 26.82
C ASP A 98 -6.26 19.14 26.80
N PRO A 99 -6.86 20.34 26.93
CA PRO A 99 -6.11 21.59 26.86
C PRO A 99 -5.30 21.83 28.13
N ASP A 100 -4.31 22.71 28.06
CA ASP A 100 -3.63 23.21 29.24
C ASP A 100 -4.65 23.93 30.17
N PRO A 101 -4.66 23.61 31.48
CA PRO A 101 -5.64 24.17 32.43
C PRO A 101 -5.54 25.69 32.59
N SER A 102 -4.42 26.31 32.19
CA SER A 102 -4.26 27.77 32.19
C SER A 102 -5.03 28.47 31.07
N LEU A 103 -5.55 27.73 30.07
CA LEU A 103 -6.30 28.32 28.97
C LEU A 103 -7.72 28.72 29.38
N ASN A 104 -8.09 29.96 29.04
CA ASN A 104 -9.45 30.43 29.16
C ASN A 104 -10.36 29.89 28.04
N ALA A 105 -11.67 30.07 28.18
CA ALA A 105 -12.65 29.54 27.23
C ALA A 105 -12.43 30.05 25.78
N ALA A 106 -12.04 31.31 25.60
CA ALA A 106 -11.77 31.88 24.28
C ALA A 106 -10.53 31.25 23.64
N GLN A 107 -9.49 30.99 24.42
CA GLN A 107 -8.28 30.30 23.96
C GLN A 107 -8.57 28.84 23.60
N ARG A 108 -9.38 28.14 24.40
CA ARG A 108 -9.83 26.78 24.09
C ARG A 108 -10.62 26.70 22.79
N ALA A 109 -11.52 27.66 22.53
CA ALA A 109 -12.28 27.72 21.28
C ALA A 109 -11.39 27.98 20.06
N ARG A 110 -10.37 28.84 20.21
CA ARG A 110 -9.35 29.06 19.17
C ARG A 110 -8.55 27.79 18.92
N LEU A 111 -8.09 27.13 19.98
CA LEU A 111 -7.37 25.86 19.90
C LEU A 111 -8.20 24.78 19.20
N GLN A 112 -9.49 24.68 19.51
CA GLN A 112 -10.39 23.74 18.84
C GLN A 112 -10.48 24.02 17.34
N SER A 113 -10.65 25.30 16.96
CA SER A 113 -10.78 25.72 15.56
C SER A 113 -9.50 25.44 14.77
N GLU A 114 -8.34 25.78 15.35
CA GLU A 114 -7.03 25.54 14.75
C GLU A 114 -6.74 24.04 14.60
N ALA A 115 -6.99 23.26 15.65
CA ALA A 115 -6.85 21.80 15.59
C ALA A 115 -7.78 21.20 14.53
N THR A 116 -9.03 21.66 14.44
CA THR A 116 -9.99 21.20 13.43
C THR A 116 -9.46 21.46 12.03
N ALA A 117 -9.00 22.68 11.75
CA ALA A 117 -8.47 23.06 10.45
C ALA A 117 -7.24 22.22 10.06
N ILE A 118 -6.32 21.98 10.99
CA ILE A 118 -5.13 21.17 10.74
C ILE A 118 -5.51 19.72 10.46
N VAL A 119 -6.34 19.11 11.32
CA VAL A 119 -6.72 17.71 11.15
C VAL A 119 -7.47 17.53 9.84
N GLN A 120 -8.49 18.35 9.57
CA GLN A 120 -9.30 18.25 8.36
C GLN A 120 -8.47 18.45 7.08
N LYS A 121 -7.53 19.40 7.08
CA LYS A 121 -6.63 19.62 5.93
C LYS A 121 -5.76 18.41 5.63
N ASN A 122 -5.30 17.69 6.66
CA ASN A 122 -4.42 16.54 6.47
C ASN A 122 -5.18 15.22 6.34
N MET A 123 -6.44 15.17 6.76
CA MET A 123 -7.28 13.99 6.79
C MET A 123 -8.56 14.17 5.96
N PRO A 124 -8.45 14.45 4.64
CA PRO A 124 -9.61 14.78 3.80
C PRO A 124 -10.59 13.61 3.60
N ARG A 125 -10.18 12.38 3.93
CA ARG A 125 -11.01 11.18 3.78
C ARG A 125 -11.92 10.89 4.98
N TYR A 126 -11.78 11.65 6.07
CA TYR A 126 -12.52 11.42 7.31
C TYR A 126 -13.46 12.57 7.63
N ASP A 127 -14.59 12.24 8.25
CA ASP A 127 -15.49 13.18 8.91
C ASP A 127 -14.87 13.55 10.27
N VAL A 128 -14.22 14.72 10.32
CA VAL A 128 -13.42 15.13 11.49
C VAL A 128 -14.28 15.81 12.54
N HIS A 129 -14.26 15.26 13.75
CA HIS A 129 -14.93 15.81 14.93
C HIS A 129 -13.89 16.08 16.02
N VAL A 130 -13.62 17.37 16.29
CA VAL A 130 -12.69 17.78 17.35
C VAL A 130 -13.46 18.32 18.55
N THR A 131 -13.16 17.76 19.72
CA THR A 131 -13.74 18.19 21.00
C THR A 131 -12.64 18.56 21.97
N VAL A 132 -12.69 19.80 22.49
CA VAL A 132 -11.82 20.27 23.57
C VAL A 132 -12.56 20.09 24.90
N VAL A 133 -11.94 19.40 25.83
CA VAL A 133 -12.56 19.09 27.12
C VAL A 133 -12.36 20.24 28.10
N HIS A 134 -13.27 20.37 29.05
CA HIS A 134 -13.34 21.50 29.96
C HIS A 134 -12.59 21.28 31.27
#